data_AF-A0A925DIA0-F1
#
_entry.id   AF-A0A925DIA0-F1
#
_cell.length_a   1.000
_cell.length_b   1.000
_cell.length_c   1.000
_cell.angle_alpha   90.00
_cell.angle_beta   90.00
_cell.angle_gamma   90.00
#
_symmetry.space_group_name_H-M   'P 1'
#
loop_
_entity.id
_entity.type
_entity.pdbx_description
1 polymer ?
#
loop_
_entity_poly.entity_id
_entity_poly.type
_entity_poly.pdbx_seq_one_letter_code
_entity_poly.pdbx_strand_id
1 'polypeptide(L)'
;MSSHKLKYWRLLFAFGAALAALAPARAAPAGTTVAAVELEEMTSPELRERIAAGATTVLIPIGGTEQNGPYMTLGKHNVRARLLARQIAQRLGNAVVAPVVAYVPEGAIRPPAAHMRFAGTISIPDATFEALLEATARSLRQHGFRDIVLLGDHGGYQKSEERVAARLNREWRGEGGRVLALLDYYRATQTVYLADLRGRGFGDAELGTHAGLADTAL
;
A
#
# COMPACT_ATOMS: atom_id res chain seq x y z
N MET A 1 -59.91 -33.59 24.17
CA MET A 1 -60.70 -33.96 22.98
C MET A 1 -61.30 -32.70 22.38
N SER A 2 -61.14 -32.51 21.06
CA SER A 2 -61.88 -31.59 20.17
C SER A 2 -61.79 -30.08 20.44
N SER A 3 -61.08 -29.29 19.63
CA SER A 3 -61.37 -28.84 18.25
C SER A 3 -61.95 -27.42 18.24
N HIS A 4 -61.11 -26.43 17.95
CA HIS A 4 -61.56 -25.17 17.34
C HIS A 4 -60.69 -24.83 16.13
N LYS A 5 -61.15 -25.29 14.97
CA LYS A 5 -60.79 -24.74 13.65
C LYS A 5 -61.68 -23.52 13.41
N LEU A 6 -61.10 -22.46 12.83
CA LEU A 6 -61.68 -21.41 11.95
C LEU A 6 -60.82 -20.14 12.12
N LYS A 7 -60.43 -19.35 11.12
CA LYS A 7 -60.57 -19.32 9.65
C LYS A 7 -59.81 -18.04 9.17
N TYR A 8 -59.52 -17.95 7.87
CA TYR A 8 -59.10 -16.75 7.10
C TYR A 8 -57.64 -16.29 7.29
N TRP A 9 -56.82 -15.96 6.29
CA TRP A 9 -57.03 -15.63 4.87
C TRP A 9 -55.71 -15.92 4.13
N ARG A 10 -55.75 -16.71 3.06
CA ARG A 10 -54.63 -16.83 2.11
C ARG A 10 -54.63 -15.59 1.21
N LEU A 11 -53.70 -14.65 1.41
CA LEU A 11 -53.34 -13.70 0.38
C LEU A 11 -52.42 -14.41 -0.63
N LEU A 12 -53.00 -14.80 -1.77
CA LEU A 12 -52.25 -15.17 -2.96
C LEU A 12 -51.76 -13.88 -3.63
N PHE A 13 -50.53 -13.47 -3.34
CA PHE A 13 -49.83 -12.53 -4.22
C PHE A 13 -49.29 -13.31 -5.41
N ALA A 14 -49.94 -13.15 -6.56
CA ALA A 14 -49.39 -13.55 -7.84
C ALA A 14 -48.25 -12.58 -8.19
N PHE A 15 -47.01 -12.96 -7.89
CA PHE A 15 -45.83 -12.31 -8.46
C PHE A 15 -45.60 -12.91 -9.85
N GLY A 16 -46.06 -12.21 -10.88
CA GLY A 16 -45.71 -12.50 -12.27
C GLY A 16 -44.22 -12.26 -12.47
N ALA A 17 -43.47 -13.33 -12.77
CA ALA A 17 -42.07 -13.23 -13.16
C ALA A 17 -41.99 -12.69 -14.59
N ALA A 18 -41.76 -11.38 -14.75
CA ALA A 18 -41.30 -10.82 -16.01
C ALA A 18 -39.79 -11.11 -16.13
N LEU A 19 -39.45 -12.22 -16.80
CA LEU A 19 -38.10 -12.50 -17.27
C LEU A 19 -37.77 -11.54 -18.41
N ALA A 20 -37.26 -10.35 -18.07
CA ALA A 20 -36.55 -9.52 -19.04
C ALA A 20 -35.22 -10.20 -19.35
N ALA A 21 -35.05 -10.69 -20.57
CA ALA A 21 -33.76 -11.19 -21.04
C ALA A 21 -32.76 -10.03 -21.03
N LEU A 22 -31.83 -10.03 -20.06
CA LEU A 22 -30.66 -9.16 -20.10
C LEU A 22 -29.79 -9.64 -21.26
N ALA A 23 -29.82 -8.93 -22.38
CA ALA A 23 -28.77 -9.03 -23.38
C ALA A 23 -27.43 -8.67 -22.72
N PRO A 24 -26.33 -9.40 -22.99
CA PRO A 24 -25.04 -9.03 -22.46
C PRO A 24 -24.68 -7.66 -23.04
N ALA A 25 -24.54 -6.66 -22.16
CA ALA A 25 -24.02 -5.37 -22.54
C ALA A 25 -22.62 -5.59 -23.12
N ARG A 26 -22.45 -5.34 -24.42
CA ARG A 26 -21.15 -5.40 -25.07
C ARG A 26 -20.31 -4.27 -24.48
N ALA A 27 -19.29 -4.65 -23.70
CA ALA A 27 -18.35 -3.69 -23.13
C ALA A 27 -17.79 -2.81 -24.26
N ALA A 28 -17.93 -1.49 -24.09
CA ALA A 28 -17.32 -0.54 -25.01
C ALA A 28 -15.79 -0.75 -24.99
N PRO A 29 -15.10 -0.55 -26.13
CA PRO A 29 -13.64 -0.63 -26.13
C PRO A 29 -13.13 0.47 -25.19
N ALA A 30 -12.41 0.06 -24.15
CA ALA A 30 -11.74 1.00 -23.26
C ALA A 30 -10.82 1.86 -24.14
N GLY A 31 -11.08 3.17 -24.19
CA GLY A 31 -10.12 4.13 -24.71
C GLY A 31 -8.79 3.94 -23.98
N THR A 32 -7.68 4.36 -24.61
CA THR A 32 -6.31 4.27 -24.09
C THR A 32 -6.16 5.01 -22.75
N THR A 33 -6.67 4.41 -21.68
CA THR A 33 -6.36 4.75 -20.30
C THR A 33 -5.05 4.06 -19.99
N VAL A 34 -4.12 4.80 -19.38
CA VAL A 34 -2.91 4.19 -18.80
C VAL A 34 -3.41 3.09 -17.86
N ALA A 35 -3.07 1.83 -18.13
CA ALA A 35 -3.60 0.70 -17.38
C ALA A 35 -3.40 0.93 -15.86
N ALA A 36 -4.50 0.90 -15.10
CA ALA A 36 -4.50 1.15 -13.66
C ALA A 36 -3.44 0.26 -12.99
N VAL A 37 -2.46 0.88 -12.32
CA VAL A 37 -1.36 0.15 -11.68
C VAL A 37 -1.62 -0.13 -10.21
N GLU A 38 -2.61 0.52 -9.61
CA GLU A 38 -2.95 0.38 -8.20
C GLU A 38 -3.92 -0.78 -8.01
N LEU A 39 -3.62 -1.65 -7.04
CA LEU A 39 -4.39 -2.84 -6.73
C LEU A 39 -5.84 -2.50 -6.34
N GLU A 40 -6.03 -1.38 -5.63
CA GLU A 40 -7.34 -0.90 -5.17
C GLU A 40 -8.24 -0.41 -6.32
N GLU A 41 -7.67 -0.17 -7.50
CA GLU A 41 -8.38 0.29 -8.71
C GLU A 41 -8.69 -0.85 -9.69
N MET A 42 -8.33 -2.10 -9.35
CA MET A 42 -8.55 -3.28 -10.19
C MET A 42 -9.56 -4.23 -9.56
N THR A 43 -10.41 -4.80 -10.41
CA THR A 43 -11.19 -5.99 -10.06
C THR A 43 -10.31 -7.24 -10.06
N SER A 44 -10.77 -8.30 -9.38
CA SER A 44 -10.05 -9.59 -9.34
C SER A 44 -9.77 -10.19 -10.74
N PRO A 45 -10.71 -10.19 -11.70
CA PRO A 45 -10.42 -10.63 -13.07
C PRO A 45 -9.33 -9.82 -13.78
N GLU A 46 -9.37 -8.48 -13.68
CA GLU A 46 -8.36 -7.60 -14.29
C GLU A 46 -6.97 -7.86 -13.72
N LEU A 47 -6.85 -8.01 -12.41
CA LEU A 47 -5.59 -8.35 -11.75
C LEU A 47 -5.05 -9.70 -12.25
N ARG A 48 -5.92 -10.72 -12.30
CA ARG A 48 -5.55 -12.07 -12.76
C ARG A 48 -5.02 -12.03 -14.20
N GLU A 49 -5.70 -11.31 -15.09
CA GLU A 49 -5.27 -11.13 -16.49
C GLU A 49 -3.92 -10.42 -16.57
N ARG A 50 -3.71 -9.37 -15.76
CA ARG A 50 -2.46 -8.62 -15.71
C ARG A 50 -1.28 -9.49 -15.25
N ILE A 51 -1.49 -10.33 -14.23
CA ILE A 51 -0.48 -11.29 -13.74
C ILE A 51 -0.18 -12.34 -14.82
N ALA A 52 -1.21 -12.88 -15.48
CA ALA A 52 -1.03 -13.83 -16.59
C ALA A 52 -0.28 -13.22 -17.78
N ALA A 53 -0.44 -11.91 -18.00
CA ALA A 53 0.31 -11.13 -19.00
C ALA A 53 1.73 -10.73 -18.55
N GLY A 54 2.18 -11.17 -17.36
CA GLY A 54 3.56 -11.00 -16.90
C GLY A 54 3.79 -9.88 -15.88
N ALA A 55 2.73 -9.26 -15.33
CA ALA A 55 2.88 -8.32 -14.22
C ALA A 55 3.16 -9.04 -12.89
N THR A 56 4.37 -9.58 -12.74
CA THR A 56 4.77 -10.41 -11.59
C THR A 56 5.47 -9.62 -10.49
N THR A 57 5.60 -8.30 -10.62
CA THR A 57 6.16 -7.42 -9.58
C THR A 57 5.04 -6.72 -8.81
N VAL A 58 5.16 -6.64 -7.49
CA VAL A 58 4.30 -5.80 -6.64
C VAL A 58 5.12 -4.91 -5.74
N LEU A 59 4.80 -3.61 -5.75
CA LEU A 59 5.34 -2.61 -4.85
C LEU A 59 4.39 -2.50 -3.65
N ILE A 60 4.93 -2.66 -2.43
CA ILE A 60 4.23 -2.40 -1.18
C ILE A 60 4.74 -1.05 -0.67
N PRO A 61 4.05 0.06 -0.95
CA PRO A 61 4.42 1.37 -0.41
C PRO A 61 4.18 1.38 1.09
N ILE A 62 5.18 1.80 1.85
CA ILE A 62 5.14 1.91 3.30
C ILE A 62 5.39 3.38 3.65
N GLY A 63 4.40 3.98 4.32
CA GLY A 63 4.40 5.38 4.70
C GLY A 63 4.54 5.54 6.21
N GLY A 64 3.53 6.13 6.84
CA GLY A 64 3.51 6.47 8.26
C GLY A 64 2.60 7.67 8.54
N THR A 65 2.19 7.81 9.79
CA THR A 65 1.44 9.00 10.25
C THR A 65 2.17 9.59 11.45
N GLU A 66 2.87 10.70 11.22
CA GLU A 66 3.74 11.29 12.22
C GLU A 66 3.85 12.81 12.09
N GLN A 67 4.30 13.43 13.18
CA GLN A 67 4.63 14.85 13.19
C GLN A 67 5.69 15.18 12.14
N ASN A 68 5.43 16.23 11.37
CA ASN A 68 6.33 16.73 10.33
C ASN A 68 6.48 18.25 10.47
N GLY A 69 6.72 18.69 11.70
CA GLY A 69 6.75 20.12 12.02
C GLY A 69 5.36 20.78 11.95
N PRO A 70 5.29 22.11 12.06
CA PRO A 70 4.03 22.83 12.22
C PRO A 70 3.26 23.11 10.92
N TYR A 71 3.86 22.89 9.75
CA TYR A 71 3.29 23.32 8.46
C TYR A 71 2.94 22.17 7.51
N MET A 72 3.19 20.92 7.91
CA MET A 72 3.02 19.75 7.06
C MET A 72 1.97 18.81 7.64
N THR A 73 1.23 18.15 6.77
CA THR A 73 0.22 17.18 7.18
C THR A 73 0.89 15.94 7.78
N LEU A 74 0.22 15.33 8.77
CA LEU A 74 0.72 14.13 9.45
C LEU A 74 0.93 12.94 8.51
N GLY A 75 0.20 12.90 7.38
CA GLY A 75 0.20 11.81 6.42
C GLY A 75 1.14 12.00 5.22
N LYS A 76 2.11 12.93 5.27
CA LYS A 76 3.06 13.18 4.17
C LYS A 76 3.61 11.88 3.58
N HIS A 77 4.12 11.00 4.44
CA HIS A 77 4.75 9.74 4.02
C HIS A 77 3.83 8.85 3.18
N ASN A 78 2.56 8.78 3.54
CA ASN A 78 1.57 7.98 2.80
C ASN A 78 1.33 8.54 1.39
N VAL A 79 1.22 9.87 1.26
CA VAL A 79 1.01 10.54 -0.03
C VAL A 79 2.22 10.33 -0.94
N ARG A 80 3.42 10.56 -0.39
CA ARG A 80 4.68 10.43 -1.12
C ARG A 80 4.93 8.99 -1.60
N ALA A 81 4.80 8.02 -0.70
CA ALA A 81 4.99 6.61 -1.02
C ALA A 81 4.02 6.14 -2.11
N ARG A 82 2.74 6.52 -2.04
CA ARG A 82 1.74 6.18 -3.08
C ARG A 82 2.11 6.77 -4.44
N LEU A 83 2.38 8.07 -4.48
CA LEU A 83 2.67 8.78 -5.72
C LEU A 83 3.90 8.21 -6.43
N LEU A 84 4.99 8.00 -5.69
CA LEU A 84 6.23 7.50 -6.27
C LEU A 84 6.15 6.02 -6.64
N ALA A 85 5.48 5.18 -5.83
CA ALA A 85 5.23 3.78 -6.20
C ALA A 85 4.41 3.68 -7.49
N ARG A 86 3.38 4.51 -7.65
CA ARG A 86 2.60 4.58 -8.90
C ARG A 86 3.47 4.95 -10.09
N GLN A 87 4.32 5.97 -9.98
CA GLN A 87 5.23 6.35 -11.07
C GLN A 87 6.25 5.26 -11.41
N ILE A 88 6.81 4.59 -10.40
CA ILE A 88 7.72 3.46 -10.59
C ILE A 88 7.01 2.33 -11.32
N ALA A 89 5.80 1.95 -10.88
CA ALA A 89 5.06 0.85 -11.47
C ALA A 89 4.67 1.13 -12.93
N GLN A 90 4.28 2.37 -13.24
CA GLN A 90 3.99 2.80 -14.61
C GLN A 90 5.22 2.71 -15.52
N ARG A 91 6.40 3.10 -15.03
CA ARG A 91 7.66 3.02 -15.80
C ARG A 91 8.15 1.60 -15.99
N LEU A 92 7.97 0.73 -15.00
CA LEU A 92 8.34 -0.69 -15.09
C LEU A 92 7.43 -1.47 -16.06
N GLY A 93 6.15 -1.11 -16.15
CA GLY A 93 5.17 -1.74 -17.04
C GLY A 93 4.70 -3.14 -16.61
N ASN A 94 5.47 -3.84 -15.78
CA ASN A 94 5.15 -5.18 -15.25
C ASN A 94 4.90 -5.19 -13.73
N ALA A 95 4.59 -4.04 -13.15
CA ALA A 95 4.39 -3.88 -11.71
C ALA A 95 2.96 -3.44 -11.36
N VAL A 96 2.55 -3.81 -10.15
CA VAL A 96 1.31 -3.37 -9.47
C VAL A 96 1.69 -2.72 -8.15
N VAL A 97 0.88 -1.77 -7.67
CA VAL A 97 1.06 -1.08 -6.39
C VAL A 97 0.00 -1.57 -5.41
N ALA A 98 0.42 -2.16 -4.29
CA ALA A 98 -0.46 -2.55 -3.20
C ALA A 98 -0.96 -1.32 -2.40
N PRO A 99 -2.01 -1.46 -1.56
CA PRO A 99 -2.41 -0.39 -0.64
C PRO A 99 -1.25 0.08 0.24
N VAL A 100 -1.25 1.37 0.58
CA VAL A 100 -0.22 1.96 1.44
C VAL A 100 -0.31 1.38 2.85
N VAL A 101 0.82 0.90 3.37
CA VAL A 101 0.97 0.54 4.77
C VAL A 101 1.17 1.83 5.57
N ALA A 102 0.09 2.31 6.20
CA ALA A 102 0.08 3.56 6.96
C ALA A 102 0.38 3.39 8.47
N TYR A 103 0.31 2.15 8.97
CA TYR A 103 0.58 1.82 10.38
C TYR A 103 1.99 1.26 10.51
N VAL A 104 2.89 2.03 11.11
CA VAL A 104 4.31 1.76 11.20
C VAL A 104 4.85 2.11 12.60
N PRO A 105 6.08 1.71 12.96
CA PRO A 105 6.72 2.17 14.18
C PRO A 105 7.20 3.62 14.07
N GLU A 106 6.66 4.50 14.91
CA GLU A 106 7.04 5.93 14.99
C GLU A 106 7.52 6.35 16.40
N GLY A 107 7.84 5.35 17.23
CA GLY A 107 8.32 5.53 18.61
C GLY A 107 7.46 4.80 19.66
N ALA A 108 7.97 4.75 20.89
CA ALA A 108 7.27 4.09 21.99
C ALA A 108 5.99 4.85 22.37
N ILE A 109 4.89 4.11 22.57
CA ILE A 109 3.60 4.69 22.98
C ILE A 109 3.63 5.10 24.47
N ARG A 110 4.25 4.28 25.33
CA ARG A 110 4.36 4.54 26.77
C ARG A 110 5.73 4.10 27.33
N PRO A 111 6.46 4.99 28.04
CA PRO A 111 6.30 6.44 27.94
C PRO A 111 6.52 6.92 26.49
N PRO A 112 5.91 8.04 26.07
CA PRO A 112 6.02 8.51 24.70
C PRO A 112 7.48 8.84 24.32
N ALA A 113 7.94 8.29 23.20
CA ALA A 113 9.28 8.51 22.66
C ALA A 113 9.26 8.80 21.15
N ALA A 114 10.34 9.41 20.63
CA ALA A 114 10.42 9.86 19.24
C ALA A 114 9.18 10.68 18.82
N HIS A 115 8.54 10.34 17.69
CA HIS A 115 7.42 11.10 17.16
C HIS A 115 6.13 10.92 17.98
N MET A 116 6.03 9.87 18.80
CA MET A 116 4.91 9.69 19.75
C MET A 116 4.86 10.75 20.86
N ARG A 117 5.85 11.64 20.95
CA ARG A 117 5.81 12.83 21.83
C ARG A 117 4.87 13.92 21.31
N PHE A 118 4.40 13.81 20.07
CA PHE A 118 3.64 14.83 19.37
C PHE A 118 2.23 14.32 19.04
N ALA A 119 1.25 15.22 19.11
CA ALA A 119 -0.15 14.88 18.86
C ALA A 119 -0.37 14.41 17.42
N GLY A 120 -1.17 13.37 17.25
CA GLY A 120 -1.57 12.84 15.96
C GLY A 120 -0.63 11.77 15.36
N THR A 121 0.58 11.59 15.90
CA THR A 121 1.44 10.46 15.53
C THR A 121 0.75 9.13 15.90
N ILE A 122 0.78 8.16 14.99
CA ILE A 122 0.31 6.79 15.22
C ILE A 122 1.50 5.85 15.12
N SER A 123 1.77 5.10 16.18
CA SER A 123 2.84 4.11 16.23
C SER A 123 2.29 2.72 16.55
N ILE A 124 2.80 1.70 15.89
CA ILE A 124 2.59 0.29 16.24
C ILE A 124 3.92 -0.38 16.62
N PRO A 125 3.92 -1.46 17.43
CA PRO A 125 5.16 -2.17 17.75
C PRO A 125 5.84 -2.75 16.49
N ASP A 126 7.17 -2.79 16.49
CA ASP A 126 7.97 -3.39 15.41
C ASP A 126 7.51 -4.80 15.04
N ALA A 127 7.22 -5.64 16.04
CA ALA A 127 6.75 -7.00 15.81
C ALA A 127 5.41 -7.06 15.07
N THR A 128 4.49 -6.14 15.37
CA THR A 128 3.20 -6.03 14.67
C THR A 128 3.41 -5.55 13.24
N PHE A 129 4.30 -4.57 13.05
CA PHE A 129 4.65 -4.07 11.72
C PHE A 129 5.31 -5.16 10.84
N GLU A 130 6.30 -5.86 11.37
CA GLU A 130 6.95 -6.97 10.65
C GLU A 130 5.95 -8.07 10.30
N ALA A 131 5.08 -8.46 11.23
CA ALA A 131 4.04 -9.45 11.00
C ALA A 131 3.02 -9.01 9.93
N LEU A 132 2.68 -7.72 9.89
CA LEU A 132 1.83 -7.13 8.84
C LEU A 132 2.48 -7.28 7.48
N LEU A 133 3.73 -6.82 7.31
CA LEU A 133 4.46 -6.91 6.04
C LEU A 133 4.59 -8.36 5.55
N GLU A 134 4.90 -9.24 6.49
CA GLU A 134 4.99 -10.68 6.27
C GLU A 134 3.69 -11.31 5.77
N ALA A 135 2.56 -10.98 6.41
CA ALA A 135 1.25 -11.46 6.01
C ALA A 135 0.87 -10.92 4.63
N THR A 136 1.06 -9.61 4.40
CA THR A 136 0.79 -8.97 3.11
C THR A 136 1.61 -9.59 1.98
N ALA A 137 2.91 -9.80 2.18
CA ALA A 137 3.78 -10.41 1.18
C ALA A 137 3.36 -11.84 0.84
N ARG A 138 3.00 -12.67 1.84
CA ARG A 138 2.51 -14.03 1.61
C ARG A 138 1.17 -14.03 0.85
N SER A 139 0.25 -13.13 1.20
CA SER A 139 -1.02 -12.97 0.47
C SER A 139 -0.80 -12.59 -0.99
N LEU A 140 0.10 -11.65 -1.27
CA LEU A 140 0.40 -11.25 -2.65
C LEU A 140 1.10 -12.37 -3.43
N ARG A 141 2.05 -13.07 -2.81
CA ARG A 141 2.72 -14.23 -3.41
C ARG A 141 1.71 -15.31 -3.84
N GLN A 142 0.71 -15.58 -2.99
CA GLN A 142 -0.36 -16.55 -3.29
C GLN A 142 -1.11 -16.24 -4.59
N HIS A 143 -1.19 -14.97 -4.99
CA HIS A 143 -1.87 -14.53 -6.21
C HIS A 143 -0.98 -14.58 -7.47
N GLY A 144 0.30 -14.96 -7.34
CA GLY A 144 1.21 -15.15 -8.46
C GLY A 144 2.30 -14.07 -8.61
N PHE A 145 2.36 -13.09 -7.69
CA PHE A 145 3.48 -12.16 -7.63
C PHE A 145 4.77 -12.88 -7.22
N ARG A 146 5.87 -12.56 -7.91
CA ARG A 146 7.19 -13.18 -7.72
C ARG A 146 8.21 -12.21 -7.17
N ASP A 147 8.15 -10.94 -7.56
CA ASP A 147 9.03 -9.89 -7.06
C ASP A 147 8.21 -8.98 -6.14
N ILE A 148 8.39 -9.12 -4.82
CA ILE A 148 7.68 -8.33 -3.81
C ILE A 148 8.64 -7.28 -3.28
N VAL A 149 8.29 -6.01 -3.45
CA VAL A 149 9.18 -4.88 -3.13
C VAL A 149 8.60 -4.08 -1.98
N LEU A 150 9.27 -4.09 -0.84
CA LEU A 150 8.99 -3.22 0.29
C LEU A 150 9.62 -1.85 -0.03
N LEU A 151 8.80 -0.80 -0.09
CA LEU A 151 9.20 0.54 -0.50
C LEU A 151 8.90 1.51 0.65
N GLY A 152 9.87 1.65 1.55
CA GLY A 152 9.78 2.45 2.77
C GLY A 152 10.12 3.91 2.63
N ASP A 153 9.24 4.80 3.07
CA ASP A 153 9.38 6.26 2.94
C ASP A 153 9.95 6.97 4.19
N HIS A 154 10.18 6.21 5.26
CA HIS A 154 10.74 6.72 6.50
C HIS A 154 11.92 5.87 6.99
N GLY A 155 12.88 6.52 7.65
CA GLY A 155 14.12 5.88 8.10
C GLY A 155 13.92 4.91 9.28
N GLY A 156 12.90 5.15 10.11
CA GLY A 156 12.70 4.45 11.38
C GLY A 156 12.53 2.94 11.28
N TYR A 157 11.98 2.45 10.16
CA TYR A 157 11.63 1.03 9.99
C TYR A 157 12.38 0.31 8.86
N GLN A 158 13.39 0.93 8.23
CA GLN A 158 14.19 0.33 7.15
C GLN A 158 14.82 -1.01 7.58
N LYS A 159 15.27 -1.12 8.85
CA LYS A 159 15.81 -2.36 9.40
C LYS A 159 14.75 -3.46 9.58
N SER A 160 13.51 -3.10 9.83
CA SER A 160 12.39 -4.05 9.88
C SER A 160 12.10 -4.62 8.49
N GLU A 161 12.14 -3.79 7.45
CA GLU A 161 12.00 -4.24 6.05
C GLU A 161 13.09 -5.22 5.64
N GLU A 162 14.37 -4.93 5.95
CA GLU A 162 15.49 -5.85 5.70
C GLU A 162 15.28 -7.21 6.39
N ARG A 163 14.86 -7.19 7.67
CA ARG A 163 14.61 -8.42 8.43
C ARG A 163 13.48 -9.25 7.82
N VAL A 164 12.37 -8.61 7.45
CA VAL A 164 11.23 -9.26 6.79
C VAL A 164 11.65 -9.85 5.45
N ALA A 165 12.32 -9.07 4.60
CA ALA A 165 12.79 -9.53 3.30
C ALA A 165 13.74 -10.73 3.44
N ALA A 166 14.70 -10.66 4.36
CA ALA A 166 15.63 -11.76 4.62
C ALA A 166 14.93 -13.02 5.15
N ARG A 167 13.93 -12.86 6.03
CA ARG A 167 13.14 -13.97 6.59
C ARG A 167 12.35 -14.68 5.49
N LEU A 168 11.60 -13.94 4.68
CA LEU A 168 10.80 -14.49 3.59
C LEU A 168 11.66 -15.10 2.48
N ASN A 169 12.80 -14.50 2.13
CA ASN A 169 13.70 -15.09 1.14
C ASN A 169 14.35 -16.40 1.62
N ARG A 170 14.56 -16.57 2.93
CA ARG A 170 14.99 -17.86 3.48
C ARG A 170 13.88 -18.89 3.41
N GLU A 171 12.65 -18.49 3.76
CA GLU A 171 11.46 -19.34 3.71
C GLU A 171 11.17 -19.83 2.29
N TRP A 172 11.24 -18.94 1.29
CA TRP A 172 10.88 -19.25 -0.10
C TRP A 172 12.04 -19.81 -0.93
N ARG A 173 13.14 -20.18 -0.29
CA ARG A 173 14.35 -20.64 -0.96
C ARG A 173 14.05 -21.90 -1.77
N GLY A 174 14.29 -21.83 -3.08
CA GLY A 174 14.09 -22.95 -4.01
C GLY A 174 12.65 -23.07 -4.55
N GLU A 175 11.71 -22.26 -4.06
CA GLU A 175 10.33 -22.24 -4.54
C GLU A 175 10.09 -21.18 -5.63
N GLY A 176 11.06 -20.29 -5.85
CA GLY A 176 10.94 -19.15 -6.75
C GLY A 176 10.25 -17.94 -6.12
N GLY A 177 10.53 -16.77 -6.69
CA GLY A 177 10.15 -15.47 -6.14
C GLY A 177 11.13 -14.96 -5.08
N ARG A 178 11.00 -13.68 -4.71
CA ARG A 178 11.84 -12.98 -3.74
C ARG A 178 11.14 -11.76 -3.16
N VAL A 179 11.60 -11.35 -1.99
CA VAL A 179 11.26 -10.08 -1.35
C VAL A 179 12.48 -9.16 -1.36
N LEU A 180 12.27 -7.91 -1.73
CA LEU A 180 13.30 -6.87 -1.76
C LEU A 180 12.91 -5.76 -0.78
N ALA A 181 13.81 -5.42 0.14
CA ALA A 181 13.75 -4.14 0.85
C ALA A 181 14.44 -3.09 -0.02
N LEU A 182 13.68 -2.17 -0.63
CA LEU A 182 14.20 -1.18 -1.57
C LEU A 182 14.77 0.04 -0.83
N LEU A 183 15.87 -0.17 -0.11
CA LEU A 183 16.48 0.87 0.74
C LEU A 183 16.97 2.09 -0.06
N ASP A 184 17.31 1.89 -1.33
CA ASP A 184 17.78 2.96 -2.21
C ASP A 184 16.68 3.97 -2.54
N TYR A 185 15.40 3.59 -2.42
CA TYR A 185 14.28 4.52 -2.53
C TYR A 185 14.38 5.62 -1.46
N TYR A 186 14.52 5.23 -0.18
CA TYR A 186 14.68 6.20 0.90
C TYR A 186 16.03 6.90 0.81
N ARG A 187 17.12 6.16 0.54
CA ARG A 187 18.48 6.70 0.44
C ARG A 187 18.59 7.81 -0.60
N ALA A 188 17.89 7.71 -1.73
CA ALA A 188 17.88 8.74 -2.77
C ALA A 188 17.40 10.10 -2.23
N THR A 189 16.40 10.10 -1.32
CA THR A 189 15.91 11.33 -0.67
C THR A 189 16.95 11.93 0.28
N GLN A 190 17.79 11.09 0.90
CA GLN A 190 18.81 11.50 1.87
C GLN A 190 20.18 11.81 1.24
N THR A 191 20.35 11.55 -0.05
CA THR A 191 21.66 11.69 -0.73
C THR A 191 21.53 12.54 -1.99
N VAL A 192 21.02 11.96 -3.08
CA VAL A 192 20.91 12.60 -4.39
C VAL A 192 20.06 13.87 -4.31
N TYR A 193 18.92 13.80 -3.65
CA TYR A 193 18.01 14.94 -3.53
C TYR A 193 18.59 16.06 -2.64
N LEU A 194 19.16 15.73 -1.48
CA LEU A 194 19.85 16.73 -0.65
C LEU A 194 21.04 17.37 -1.36
N ALA A 195 21.79 16.59 -2.16
CA ALA A 195 22.88 17.13 -2.96
C ALA A 195 22.39 18.11 -4.03
N ASP A 196 21.26 17.82 -4.69
CA ASP A 196 20.64 18.76 -5.64
C ASP A 196 20.23 20.07 -4.95
N LEU A 197 19.59 20.00 -3.79
CA LEU A 197 19.20 21.20 -3.03
C LEU A 197 20.42 22.01 -2.56
N ARG A 198 21.50 21.36 -2.12
CA ARG A 198 22.77 22.05 -1.83
C ARG A 198 23.35 22.72 -3.07
N GLY A 199 23.29 22.05 -4.22
CA GLY A 199 23.69 22.62 -5.50
C GLY A 199 22.89 23.86 -5.90
N ARG A 200 21.67 24.01 -5.38
CA ARG A 200 20.81 25.20 -5.55
C ARG A 200 21.07 26.30 -4.51
N GLY A 201 22.01 26.11 -3.60
CA GLY A 201 22.44 27.11 -2.62
C GLY A 201 21.78 27.02 -1.24
N PHE A 202 20.97 25.99 -0.96
CA PHE A 202 20.36 25.80 0.35
C PHE A 202 21.37 25.22 1.36
N GLY A 203 21.43 25.84 2.54
CA GLY A 203 22.32 25.40 3.63
C GLY A 203 21.75 24.24 4.44
N ASP A 204 22.60 23.52 5.17
CA ASP A 204 22.18 22.35 5.97
C ASP A 204 21.10 22.67 7.02
N ALA A 205 21.12 23.89 7.57
CA ALA A 205 20.10 24.34 8.52
C ALA A 205 18.71 24.50 7.88
N GLU A 206 18.65 24.90 6.61
CA GLU A 206 17.40 25.04 5.85
C GLU A 206 16.88 23.67 5.42
N LEU A 207 17.79 22.81 4.92
CA LEU A 207 17.45 21.44 4.52
C LEU A 207 16.83 20.66 5.67
N GLY A 208 17.43 20.79 6.87
CA GLY A 208 17.03 20.06 8.06
C GLY A 208 17.23 18.55 7.93
N THR A 209 17.03 17.84 9.03
CA THR A 209 17.06 16.37 9.06
C THR A 209 15.67 15.74 9.16
N HIS A 210 14.67 16.54 9.53
CA HIS A 210 13.26 16.17 9.64
C HIS A 210 12.39 17.42 9.55
N ALA A 211 11.36 17.41 8.71
CA ALA A 211 10.43 18.53 8.52
C ALA A 211 11.09 19.86 8.09
N GLY A 212 12.29 19.79 7.50
CA GLY A 212 12.96 20.95 6.91
C GLY A 212 12.54 21.20 5.46
N LEU A 213 13.31 22.02 4.76
CA LEU A 213 13.06 22.36 3.36
C LEU A 213 12.97 21.11 2.47
N ALA A 214 13.85 20.12 2.70
CA ALA A 214 13.88 18.91 1.88
C ALA A 214 12.56 18.15 1.94
N ASP A 215 11.99 17.98 3.15
CA ASP A 215 10.70 17.33 3.32
C ASP A 215 9.52 18.16 2.80
N THR A 216 9.65 19.48 2.81
CA THR A 216 8.56 20.40 2.42
C THR A 216 8.48 20.60 0.91
N ALA A 217 9.61 20.52 0.21
CA ALA A 217 9.71 20.77 -1.23
C ALA A 217 9.50 19.50 -2.10
N LEU A 218 9.56 18.31 -1.50
CA LEU A 218 9.42 17.02 -2.18
C LEU A 218 7.95 16.57 -2.28
#